data_AF-A0A9D4PDH6-F1
#
_entry.id   AF-A0A9D4PDH6-F1
#
_cell.length_a   1.000
_cell.length_b   1.000
_cell.length_c   1.000
_cell.angle_alpha   90.00
_cell.angle_beta   90.00
_cell.angle_gamma   90.00
#
_symmetry.space_group_name_H-M   'P 1'
#
loop_
_entity.id
_entity.type
_entity.pdbx_description
1 polymer ?
#
loop_
_entity_poly.entity_id
_entity_poly.type
_entity_poly.pdbx_seq_one_letter_code
_entity_poly.pdbx_strand_id
1 'polypeptide(L)'
;MATASTPRHRAVVLVDMDCFYVQVEQRLAPDWNGKPCAVAQYNTFQGGGLIAVNYEARAFGVKRGMRGEQAAKLAKDLHLFRVPEVRGKADLTRYREAGAEVLSVLCQFSEVVERASIDEAYLDLTEACKAVPLPRSADALPNSFLGQTPKTASQSGEDDAMSVFSTIFDDTMQ
;
A
#
# COMPACT_ATOMS: atom_id res chain seq x y z
N MET A 1 -23.43 -40.16 16.14
CA MET A 1 -22.62 -39.25 16.99
C MET A 1 -21.87 -38.32 16.06
N ALA A 2 -22.22 -37.03 16.06
CA ALA A 2 -21.44 -36.01 15.35
C ALA A 2 -20.19 -35.72 16.19
N THR A 3 -19.02 -36.05 15.68
CA THR A 3 -17.75 -35.62 16.26
C THR A 3 -17.71 -34.10 16.18
N ALA A 4 -17.73 -33.42 17.32
CA ALA A 4 -17.50 -31.99 17.39
C ALA A 4 -16.13 -31.69 16.74
N SER A 5 -16.13 -31.01 15.59
CA SER A 5 -14.90 -30.60 14.94
C SER A 5 -14.17 -29.63 15.87
N THR A 6 -12.94 -29.96 16.26
CA THR A 6 -12.06 -29.04 16.99
C THR A 6 -12.06 -27.69 16.27
N PRO A 7 -12.28 -26.56 16.97
CA PRO A 7 -12.31 -25.25 16.32
C PRO A 7 -10.98 -25.05 15.57
N ARG A 8 -11.05 -24.91 14.24
CA ARG A 8 -9.90 -24.55 13.43
C ARG A 8 -9.53 -23.11 13.76
N HIS A 9 -8.37 -22.92 14.38
CA HIS A 9 -7.77 -21.60 14.47
C HIS A 9 -7.57 -21.08 13.04
N ARG A 10 -8.19 -19.93 12.74
CA ARG A 10 -8.00 -19.23 11.46
C ARG A 10 -7.03 -18.08 11.64
N ALA A 11 -6.17 -17.89 10.65
CA ALA A 11 -5.27 -16.76 10.58
C ALA A 11 -5.64 -15.94 9.35
N VAL A 12 -6.30 -14.80 9.57
CA VAL A 12 -6.67 -13.87 8.50
C VAL A 12 -5.90 -12.58 8.73
N VAL A 13 -5.20 -12.11 7.71
CA VAL A 13 -4.45 -10.85 7.75
C VAL A 13 -5.12 -9.82 6.85
N LEU A 14 -5.10 -8.57 7.28
CA LEU A 14 -5.43 -7.42 6.45
C LEU A 14 -4.10 -6.80 5.99
N VAL A 15 -3.96 -6.65 4.68
CA VAL A 15 -2.89 -5.86 4.06
C VAL A 15 -3.50 -4.50 3.70
N ASP A 16 -2.85 -3.43 4.14
CA ASP A 16 -3.19 -2.02 3.87
C ASP A 16 -1.92 -1.32 3.39
N MET A 17 -1.97 -0.65 2.24
CA MET A 17 -0.80 -0.01 1.64
C MET A 17 -0.63 1.45 2.08
N ASP A 18 0.52 1.72 2.69
CA ASP A 18 0.83 3.05 3.20
C ASP A 18 0.86 4.12 2.11
N CYS A 19 0.16 5.23 2.35
CA CYS A 19 0.10 6.40 1.44
C CYS A 19 -0.04 6.04 -0.05
N PHE A 20 -0.80 4.99 -0.36
CA PHE A 20 -0.88 4.35 -1.68
C PHE A 20 -0.99 5.32 -2.87
N TYR A 21 -1.88 6.31 -2.79
CA TYR A 21 -2.06 7.29 -3.87
C TYR A 21 -0.81 8.13 -4.12
N VAL A 22 -0.02 8.44 -3.10
CA VAL A 22 1.26 9.17 -3.29
C VAL A 22 2.27 8.27 -4.01
N GLN A 23 2.36 6.99 -3.63
CA GLN A 23 3.26 6.04 -4.29
C GLN A 23 2.93 5.84 -5.78
N VAL A 24 1.63 5.76 -6.11
CA VAL A 24 1.17 5.68 -7.51
C VAL A 24 1.55 6.92 -8.32
N GLU A 25 1.44 8.12 -7.73
CA GLU A 25 1.86 9.35 -8.43
C GLU A 25 3.39 9.46 -8.55
N GLN A 26 4.13 9.05 -7.52
CA GLN A 26 5.58 9.01 -7.52
C GLN A 26 6.15 8.07 -8.60
N ARG A 27 5.45 6.97 -8.93
CA ARG A 27 5.80 6.11 -10.07
C ARG A 27 5.80 6.85 -11.42
N LEU A 28 4.95 7.86 -11.57
CA LEU A 28 4.87 8.71 -12.77
C LEU A 28 5.77 9.94 -12.69
N ALA A 29 6.23 10.31 -11.49
CA ALA A 29 7.03 11.50 -11.22
C ALA A 29 8.16 11.18 -10.24
N PRO A 30 9.16 10.36 -10.66
CA PRO A 30 10.17 9.78 -9.77
C PRO A 30 11.07 10.83 -9.10
N ASP A 31 11.18 12.04 -9.67
CA ASP A 31 11.88 13.17 -9.06
C ASP A 31 11.31 13.57 -7.68
N TRP A 32 10.10 13.11 -7.33
CA TRP A 32 9.44 13.35 -6.06
C TRP A 32 9.57 12.21 -5.04
N ASN A 33 10.32 11.16 -5.37
CA ASN A 33 10.66 10.11 -4.40
C ASN A 33 11.47 10.72 -3.24
N GLY A 34 11.18 10.29 -2.02
CA GLY A 34 11.85 10.78 -0.82
C GLY A 34 11.55 12.24 -0.43
N LYS A 35 10.58 12.89 -1.10
CA LYS A 35 10.23 14.31 -0.87
C LYS A 35 8.82 14.45 -0.30
N PRO A 36 8.52 15.51 0.47
CA PRO A 36 7.16 15.75 0.99
C PRO A 36 6.12 15.81 -0.13
N CYS A 37 5.20 14.85 -0.14
CA CYS A 37 4.16 14.73 -1.15
C CYS A 37 2.80 14.43 -0.53
N ALA A 38 1.75 14.95 -1.18
CA ALA A 38 0.37 14.62 -0.85
C ALA A 38 -0.48 14.54 -2.12
N VAL A 39 -1.59 13.79 -2.04
CA VAL A 39 -2.60 13.74 -3.10
C VAL A 39 -3.90 14.35 -2.58
N ALA A 40 -4.42 15.35 -3.29
CA ALA A 40 -5.75 15.90 -3.06
C ALA A 40 -6.80 15.19 -3.93
N GLN A 41 -7.97 14.93 -3.34
CA GLN A 41 -9.13 14.46 -4.09
C GLN A 41 -9.64 15.53 -5.05
N TYR A 42 -10.14 15.13 -6.21
CA TYR A 42 -10.85 16.04 -7.08
C TYR A 42 -12.11 16.58 -6.38
N ASN A 43 -12.19 17.91 -6.27
CA ASN A 43 -13.40 18.61 -5.85
C ASN A 43 -13.37 20.03 -6.42
N THR A 44 -14.49 20.48 -6.98
CA THR A 44 -14.66 21.85 -7.48
C THR A 44 -14.59 22.89 -6.38
N PHE A 45 -14.93 22.51 -5.15
CA PHE A 45 -14.82 23.37 -3.97
C PHE A 45 -13.45 23.22 -3.30
N GLN A 46 -12.63 24.27 -3.44
CA GLN A 46 -11.34 24.42 -2.76
C GLN A 46 -10.35 23.26 -3.02
N GLY A 47 -10.44 22.59 -4.17
CA GLY A 47 -9.48 21.56 -4.59
C GLY A 47 -9.47 20.29 -3.75
N GLY A 48 -10.50 20.05 -2.94
CA GLY A 48 -10.65 18.82 -2.15
C GLY A 48 -9.76 18.75 -0.90
N GLY A 49 -9.95 17.69 -0.12
CA GLY A 49 -9.10 17.37 1.01
C GLY A 49 -7.98 16.40 0.59
N LEU A 50 -6.87 16.41 1.32
CA LEU A 50 -5.79 15.44 1.13
C LEU A 50 -6.29 14.03 1.45
N ILE A 51 -6.21 13.12 0.48
CA ILE A 51 -6.61 11.72 0.64
C ILE A 51 -5.44 10.80 0.96
N ALA A 52 -4.22 11.18 0.57
CA ALA A 52 -2.98 10.51 0.94
C ALA A 52 -1.88 11.53 1.21
N VAL A 53 -1.02 11.20 2.18
CA VAL A 53 0.11 12.03 2.63
C VAL A 53 1.24 11.06 2.96
N ASN A 54 2.42 11.23 2.37
CA ASN A 54 3.58 10.40 2.64
C ASN A 54 4.27 10.76 3.97
N TYR A 55 5.21 9.93 4.39
CA TYR A 55 5.89 10.06 5.68
C TYR A 55 6.65 11.38 5.82
N GLU A 56 7.29 11.80 4.74
CA GLU A 56 8.06 13.04 4.63
C GLU A 56 7.18 14.25 4.88
N ALA A 57 5.98 14.30 4.26
CA ALA A 57 5.02 15.36 4.55
C ALA A 57 4.41 15.25 5.95
N ARG A 58 4.16 14.03 6.46
CA ARG A 58 3.67 13.81 7.84
C ARG A 58 4.68 14.31 8.89
N ALA A 59 5.98 14.22 8.62
CA ALA A 59 7.03 14.74 9.51
C ALA A 59 6.92 16.26 9.73
N PHE A 60 6.40 16.99 8.75
CA PHE A 60 6.09 18.43 8.86
C PHE A 60 4.70 18.71 9.47
N GLY A 61 3.98 17.68 9.91
CA GLY A 61 2.65 17.81 10.51
C GLY A 61 1.49 17.86 9.51
N VAL A 62 1.73 17.59 8.23
CA VAL A 62 0.66 17.46 7.22
C VAL A 62 -0.17 16.22 7.52
N LYS A 63 -1.50 16.34 7.47
CA LYS A 63 -2.44 15.26 7.79
C LYS A 63 -3.46 15.05 6.68
N ARG A 64 -3.98 13.82 6.57
CA ARG A 64 -5.16 13.51 5.73
C ARG A 64 -6.33 14.43 6.12
N GLY A 65 -7.14 14.81 5.14
CA GLY A 65 -8.28 15.71 5.30
C GLY A 65 -7.94 17.21 5.31
N MET A 66 -6.68 17.60 5.47
CA MET A 66 -6.26 19.00 5.33
C MET A 66 -6.54 19.52 3.91
N ARG A 67 -6.63 20.84 3.76
CA ARG A 67 -6.64 21.49 2.44
C ARG A 67 -5.23 21.72 1.95
N GLY A 68 -5.03 21.72 0.62
CA GLY A 68 -3.72 21.93 0.00
C GLY A 68 -3.02 23.20 0.48
N GLU A 69 -3.76 24.31 0.60
CA GLU A 69 -3.22 25.58 1.11
C GLU A 69 -2.78 25.51 2.58
N GLN A 70 -3.48 24.74 3.41
CA GLN A 70 -3.11 24.54 4.82
C GLN A 70 -1.84 23.70 4.91
N ALA A 71 -1.77 22.63 4.12
CA ALA A 71 -0.62 21.74 4.07
C ALA A 71 0.65 22.44 3.55
N ALA A 72 0.52 23.27 2.51
CA ALA A 72 1.63 24.05 1.95
C ALA A 72 2.22 25.07 2.95
N LYS A 73 1.45 25.52 3.95
CA LYS A 73 1.96 26.38 5.03
C LYS A 73 2.82 25.60 6.04
N LEU A 74 2.57 24.30 6.20
CA LEU A 74 3.30 23.42 7.11
C LEU A 74 4.59 22.90 6.46
N ALA A 75 4.51 22.48 5.20
CA ALA A 75 5.62 22.00 4.40
C ALA A 75 5.77 22.86 3.14
N LYS A 76 6.75 23.77 3.13
CA LYS A 76 6.95 24.71 2.00
C LYS A 76 7.34 24.01 0.70
N ASP A 77 8.07 22.90 0.80
CA ASP A 77 8.50 22.08 -0.33
C ASP A 77 7.52 20.94 -0.65
N LEU A 78 6.28 21.01 -0.13
CA LEU A 78 5.25 20.02 -0.37
C LEU A 78 4.83 20.02 -1.84
N HIS A 79 5.02 18.88 -2.49
CA HIS A 79 4.39 18.64 -3.78
C HIS A 79 2.95 18.15 -3.58
N LEU A 80 2.01 18.83 -4.25
CA LEU A 80 0.60 18.48 -4.19
C LEU A 80 0.13 17.91 -5.52
N PHE A 81 0.09 16.58 -5.60
CA PHE A 81 -0.59 15.87 -6.67
C PHE A 81 -2.11 16.03 -6.53
N ARG A 82 -2.82 15.87 -7.65
CA ARG A 82 -4.28 15.91 -7.70
C ARG A 82 -4.80 14.73 -8.48
N VAL A 83 -5.82 14.06 -7.92
CA VAL A 83 -6.57 13.05 -8.66
C VAL A 83 -7.11 13.70 -9.94
N PRO A 84 -6.82 13.14 -11.13
CA PRO A 84 -7.30 13.69 -12.38
C PRO A 84 -8.84 13.71 -12.44
N GLU A 85 -9.39 14.60 -13.26
CA GLU A 85 -10.82 14.70 -13.50
C GLU A 85 -11.15 14.34 -14.94
N VAL A 86 -12.19 13.53 -15.11
CA VAL A 86 -12.77 13.20 -16.40
C VAL A 86 -14.29 13.25 -16.31
N ARG A 87 -14.90 14.15 -17.09
CA ARG A 87 -16.37 14.33 -17.20
C ARG A 87 -17.07 14.63 -15.86
N GLY A 88 -16.47 15.53 -15.09
CA GLY A 88 -16.95 16.01 -13.80
C GLY A 88 -16.75 15.02 -12.64
N LYS A 89 -15.93 13.97 -12.82
CA LYS A 89 -15.70 12.93 -11.82
C LYS A 89 -14.22 12.64 -11.65
N ALA A 90 -13.85 12.20 -10.45
CA ALA A 90 -12.51 11.71 -10.16
C ALA A 90 -12.18 10.50 -11.03
N ASP A 91 -11.08 10.58 -11.77
CA ASP A 91 -10.51 9.46 -12.50
C ASP A 91 -9.59 8.67 -11.58
N LEU A 92 -10.05 7.47 -11.22
CA LEU A 92 -9.34 6.56 -10.33
C LEU A 92 -8.66 5.41 -11.07
N THR A 93 -8.58 5.46 -12.40
CA THR A 93 -8.14 4.34 -13.24
C THR A 93 -6.74 3.87 -12.84
N ARG A 94 -5.75 4.76 -12.81
CA ARG A 94 -4.36 4.42 -12.45
C ARG A 94 -4.23 3.82 -11.04
N TYR A 95 -5.01 4.31 -10.07
CA TYR A 95 -4.96 3.79 -8.70
C TYR A 95 -5.60 2.40 -8.63
N ARG A 96 -6.68 2.17 -9.37
CA ARG A 96 -7.33 0.85 -9.45
C ARG A 96 -6.44 -0.18 -10.12
N GLU A 97 -5.75 0.22 -11.19
CA GLU A 97 -4.78 -0.62 -11.91
C GLU A 97 -3.61 -1.00 -11.00
N ALA A 98 -2.97 -0.03 -10.35
CA ALA A 98 -1.91 -0.31 -9.38
C ALA A 98 -2.37 -1.22 -8.23
N GLY A 99 -3.59 -1.02 -7.72
CA GLY A 99 -4.14 -1.89 -6.68
C GLY A 99 -4.41 -3.32 -7.17
N ALA A 100 -4.77 -3.48 -8.45
CA ALA A 100 -4.93 -4.79 -9.07
C ALA A 100 -3.58 -5.49 -9.29
N GLU A 101 -2.51 -4.75 -9.62
CA GLU A 101 -1.15 -5.29 -9.69
C GLU A 101 -0.72 -5.87 -8.34
N VAL A 102 -0.95 -5.13 -7.24
CA VAL A 102 -0.64 -5.61 -5.89
C VAL A 102 -1.51 -6.82 -5.51
N LEU A 103 -2.80 -6.81 -5.85
CA LEU A 103 -3.66 -7.96 -5.59
C LEU A 103 -3.20 -9.22 -6.34
N SER A 104 -2.76 -9.07 -7.61
CA SER A 104 -2.21 -10.17 -8.41
C SER A 104 -1.01 -10.80 -7.73
N VAL A 105 -0.19 -9.99 -7.07
CA VAL A 105 0.93 -10.43 -6.26
C VAL A 105 0.46 -11.18 -5.01
N LEU A 106 -0.51 -10.63 -4.27
CA LEU A 106 -1.05 -11.24 -3.04
C LEU A 106 -1.67 -12.62 -3.30
N CYS A 107 -2.33 -12.81 -4.46
CA CYS A 107 -2.87 -14.09 -4.90
C CYS A 107 -1.81 -15.20 -5.11
N GLN A 108 -0.52 -14.85 -5.17
CA GLN A 108 0.56 -15.86 -5.24
C GLN A 108 0.87 -16.46 -3.86
N PHE A 109 0.47 -15.80 -2.77
CA PHE A 109 0.77 -16.22 -1.40
C PHE A 109 -0.40 -16.93 -0.70
N SER A 110 -1.62 -16.79 -1.21
CA SER A 110 -2.81 -17.45 -0.67
C SER A 110 -3.83 -17.75 -1.76
N GLU A 111 -4.48 -18.91 -1.65
CA GLU A 111 -5.62 -19.28 -2.51
C GLU A 111 -6.89 -18.48 -2.18
N VAL A 112 -6.96 -17.87 -0.99
CA VAL A 112 -8.14 -17.15 -0.50
C VAL A 112 -7.74 -15.70 -0.20
N VAL A 113 -7.99 -14.85 -1.19
CA VAL A 113 -7.77 -13.41 -1.12
C VAL A 113 -9.07 -12.67 -1.41
N GLU A 114 -9.44 -11.72 -0.55
CA GLU A 114 -10.61 -10.86 -0.72
C GLU A 114 -10.18 -9.39 -0.77
N ARG A 115 -10.47 -8.71 -1.89
CA ARG A 115 -10.20 -7.28 -2.02
C ARG A 115 -11.19 -6.48 -1.16
N ALA A 116 -10.69 -5.70 -0.21
CA ALA A 116 -11.50 -4.84 0.65
C ALA A 116 -11.67 -3.43 0.05
N SER A 117 -10.61 -2.88 -0.55
CA SER A 117 -10.61 -1.53 -1.13
C SER A 117 -9.67 -1.43 -2.35
N ILE A 118 -9.33 -0.22 -2.79
CA ILE A 118 -8.30 -0.03 -3.83
C ILE A 118 -6.94 -0.52 -3.32
N ASP A 119 -6.65 -0.25 -2.06
CA ASP A 119 -5.36 -0.45 -1.41
C ASP A 119 -5.36 -1.45 -0.25
N GLU A 120 -6.50 -2.10 0.01
CA GLU A 120 -6.66 -3.08 1.08
C GLU A 120 -7.13 -4.44 0.58
N ALA A 121 -6.61 -5.52 1.18
CA ALA A 121 -7.04 -6.89 0.93
C ALA A 121 -6.91 -7.79 2.17
N TYR A 122 -7.85 -8.71 2.34
CA TYR A 122 -7.78 -9.79 3.31
C TYR A 122 -7.15 -11.03 2.69
N LEU A 123 -6.25 -11.69 3.40
CA LEU A 123 -5.68 -12.98 3.02
C LEU A 123 -5.93 -14.00 4.13
N ASP A 124 -6.39 -15.19 3.76
CA ASP A 124 -6.39 -16.34 4.67
C ASP A 124 -5.03 -17.05 4.61
N LEU A 125 -4.29 -16.99 5.71
CA LEU A 125 -2.99 -17.64 5.87
C LEU A 125 -3.07 -18.84 6.81
N THR A 126 -4.27 -19.35 7.11
CA THR A 126 -4.49 -20.44 8.07
C THR A 126 -3.60 -21.64 7.79
N GLU A 127 -3.45 -22.04 6.52
CA GLU A 127 -2.61 -23.18 6.14
C GLU A 127 -1.12 -22.87 6.31
N ALA A 128 -0.65 -21.70 5.87
CA ALA A 128 0.74 -21.27 6.02
C ALA A 128 1.17 -21.21 7.50
N CYS A 129 0.24 -20.84 8.39
CA CYS A 129 0.48 -20.71 9.81
C CYS A 129 0.44 -22.04 10.58
N LYS A 130 0.11 -23.17 9.93
CA LYS A 130 0.26 -24.48 10.56
C LYS A 130 1.72 -24.88 10.77
N ALA A 131 2.61 -24.38 9.90
CA ALA A 131 4.04 -24.68 9.93
C ALA A 131 4.85 -23.70 10.80
N VAL A 132 4.27 -22.54 11.16
CA VAL A 132 4.95 -21.45 11.87
C VAL A 132 4.10 -20.99 13.05
N PRO A 133 4.63 -20.95 14.29
CA PRO A 133 3.90 -20.37 15.41
C PRO A 133 3.62 -18.89 15.14
N LEU A 134 2.34 -18.52 15.04
CA LEU A 134 1.98 -17.11 14.94
C LEU A 134 2.19 -16.38 16.26
N PRO A 135 2.63 -15.12 16.24
CA PRO A 135 2.60 -14.28 17.42
C PRO A 135 1.16 -14.11 17.91
N ARG A 136 0.98 -14.09 19.24
CA ARG A 136 -0.33 -14.01 19.88
C ARG A 136 -1.00 -12.63 19.75
N SER A 137 -0.25 -11.60 19.33
CA SER A 137 -0.75 -10.25 19.08
C SER A 137 -0.13 -9.70 17.80
N ALA A 138 -0.89 -8.87 17.09
CA ALA A 138 -0.40 -8.09 15.96
C ALA A 138 0.74 -7.13 16.37
N ASP A 139 0.77 -6.66 17.63
CA ASP A 139 1.83 -5.77 18.14
C ASP A 139 3.21 -6.43 18.19
N ALA A 140 3.26 -7.76 18.14
CA ALA A 140 4.49 -8.53 18.11
C ALA A 140 4.97 -8.82 16.68
N LEU A 141 4.19 -8.44 15.65
CA LEU A 141 4.65 -8.45 14.28
C LEU A 141 5.54 -7.21 14.08
N PRO A 142 6.79 -7.36 13.61
CA PRO A 142 7.60 -6.21 13.27
C PRO A 142 6.90 -5.45 12.15
N ASN A 143 6.76 -4.12 12.30
CA ASN A 143 6.45 -3.23 11.20
C ASN A 143 7.54 -3.40 10.14
N SER A 144 7.24 -4.25 9.17
CA SER A 144 8.15 -4.61 8.11
C SER A 144 7.75 -3.78 6.92
N PHE A 145 8.50 -2.71 6.66
CA PHE A 145 8.53 -2.15 5.33
C PHE A 145 9.05 -3.26 4.43
N LEU A 146 8.21 -3.83 3.56
CA LEU A 146 8.63 -4.72 2.48
C LEU A 146 9.35 -3.87 1.41
N GLY A 147 10.43 -3.21 1.80
CA GLY A 147 11.32 -2.45 0.91
C GLY A 147 12.46 -3.31 0.39
N GLN A 148 12.83 -4.39 1.08
CA GLN A 148 13.82 -5.36 0.61
C GLN A 148 13.45 -6.76 1.12
N THR A 149 13.19 -7.68 0.20
CA THR A 149 13.22 -9.10 0.56
C THR A 149 14.64 -9.48 0.97
N PRO A 150 14.84 -10.33 2.00
CA PRO A 150 16.15 -10.88 2.29
C PRO A 150 16.66 -11.61 1.05
N LYS A 151 17.81 -11.20 0.51
CA LYS A 151 18.55 -12.01 -0.48
C LYS A 151 18.94 -13.33 0.19
N THR A 152 18.12 -14.36 0.07
CA THR A 152 18.56 -15.72 0.33
C THR A 152 19.49 -16.14 -0.79
N ALA A 153 20.75 -16.33 -0.43
CA ALA A 153 21.78 -16.83 -1.31
C ALA A 153 21.45 -18.27 -1.76
N SER A 154 20.96 -18.43 -2.98
CA SER A 154 21.36 -19.48 -3.93
C SER A 154 20.44 -19.43 -5.15
N GLN A 155 21.01 -19.04 -6.29
CA GLN A 155 20.37 -19.13 -7.60
C GLN A 155 20.15 -20.59 -7.99
N SER A 156 18.93 -20.92 -8.42
CA SER A 156 18.70 -21.70 -9.64
C SER A 156 17.21 -21.71 -10.00
N GLY A 157 16.87 -20.99 -11.08
CA GLY A 157 15.71 -21.26 -11.94
C GLY A 157 14.36 -20.71 -11.48
N GLU A 158 14.00 -19.52 -11.98
CA GLU A 158 12.68 -19.12 -12.53
C GLU A 158 12.61 -17.59 -12.60
N ASP A 159 13.23 -17.04 -13.64
CA ASP A 159 13.23 -15.62 -13.97
C ASP A 159 11.92 -15.28 -14.70
N ASP A 160 10.92 -14.76 -13.98
CA ASP A 160 9.91 -13.83 -14.55
C ASP A 160 9.03 -13.18 -13.45
N ALA A 161 8.82 -13.84 -12.31
CA ALA A 161 8.02 -13.28 -11.20
C ALA A 161 8.80 -12.28 -10.32
N MET A 162 10.13 -12.41 -10.23
CA MET A 162 11.00 -11.60 -9.37
C MET A 162 11.28 -10.18 -9.91
N SER A 163 11.08 -9.96 -11.21
CA SER A 163 11.25 -8.66 -11.89
C SER A 163 10.08 -7.70 -11.60
N VAL A 164 8.88 -8.25 -11.42
CA VAL A 164 7.67 -7.45 -11.19
C VAL A 164 7.68 -6.84 -9.79
N PHE A 165 8.28 -7.51 -8.80
CA PHE A 165 8.32 -7.03 -7.42
C PHE A 165 9.33 -5.90 -7.18
N SER A 166 10.53 -5.96 -7.78
CA SER A 166 11.51 -4.87 -7.65
C SER A 166 10.99 -3.58 -8.30
N THR A 167 10.15 -3.69 -9.32
CA THR A 167 9.61 -2.53 -10.05
C THR A 167 8.49 -1.81 -9.28
N ILE A 168 7.85 -2.47 -8.30
CA ILE A 168 6.70 -1.88 -7.57
C ILE A 168 7.12 -1.21 -6.26
N PHE A 169 8.23 -1.61 -5.63
CA PHE A 169 8.61 -1.09 -4.29
C PHE A 169 10.10 -0.81 -4.04
N ASP A 170 11.00 -0.98 -5.02
CA ASP A 170 12.44 -0.75 -4.81
C ASP A 170 12.93 0.47 -5.61
N ASP A 171 12.98 1.63 -4.95
CA ASP A 171 14.07 2.60 -5.13
C ASP A 171 14.08 3.66 -4.00
N THR A 172 15.00 3.43 -3.07
CA THR A 172 15.70 4.40 -2.17
C THR A 172 14.92 5.25 -1.16
N MET A 173 15.15 4.96 0.13
CA MET A 173 15.37 5.99 1.15
C MET A 173 16.47 5.52 2.14
N GLN A 174 17.67 6.08 1.97
CA GLN A 174 18.56 6.43 3.08
C GLN A 174 18.14 7.78 3.64
#